data_AF-A0A7Y5RZR3-F1
#
_entry.id   AF-A0A7Y5RZR3-F1
#
_cell.length_a   1.000
_cell.length_b   1.000
_cell.length_c   1.000
_cell.angle_alpha   90.00
_cell.angle_beta   90.00
_cell.angle_gamma   90.00
#
_symmetry.space_group_name_H-M   'P 1'
#
loop_
_entity.id
_entity.type
_entity.pdbx_description
1 polymer ?
#
loop_
_entity_poly.entity_id
_entity_poly.type
_entity_poly.pdbx_seq_one_letter_code
_entity_poly.pdbx_strand_id
1 'polypeptide(L)'
;MPIVIQCPNCGQHGEVSRSAAGFSVTCDACRKPFPVPVGAGHLTVEWGVGAVGTRVLLTPGVELRIGRAADNELVIPGERVSRHHAVLRWEEDGWRLHDLGSANGTVLNGRAIKTALVEDGAHFTIGDFVIRVAIAGSKAPRDHQLLDELAAQESRYLPAGLARPVPPDVMATPPHANSKAETQVFERPPREEPMQAVPPPPPAPAPRGGLAPIIFMLIILLAIAAAGTTWLVMR
;
A
#
# COMPACT_ATOMS: atom_id res chain seq x y z
N MET A 1 -6.51 9.24 -3.03
CA MET A 1 -6.75 8.98 -1.59
C MET A 1 -5.66 9.68 -0.79
N PRO A 2 -6.04 10.54 0.16
CA PRO A 2 -5.08 11.17 1.06
C PRO A 2 -4.37 10.10 1.90
N ILE A 3 -3.15 10.43 2.32
CA ILE A 3 -2.40 9.66 3.30
C ILE A 3 -2.60 10.29 4.66
N VAL A 4 -2.85 9.47 5.67
CA VAL A 4 -2.94 9.92 7.05
C VAL A 4 -1.54 9.93 7.65
N ILE A 5 -1.13 11.05 8.24
CA ILE A 5 0.14 11.18 8.95
C ILE A 5 -0.08 11.89 10.29
N GLN A 6 0.75 11.58 11.28
CA GLN A 6 0.71 12.25 12.58
C GLN A 6 1.57 13.51 12.58
N CYS A 7 1.00 14.63 13.02
CA CYS A 7 1.75 15.86 13.20
C CYS A 7 2.66 15.73 14.44
N PRO A 8 3.99 15.91 14.29
CA PRO A 8 4.92 15.82 15.43
C PRO A 8 4.75 16.95 16.44
N ASN A 9 4.11 18.06 16.04
CA ASN A 9 3.96 19.23 16.89
C ASN A 9 2.77 19.15 17.86
N CYS A 10 1.68 18.48 17.48
CA CYS A 10 0.46 18.41 18.29
C CYS A 10 -0.13 17.01 18.42
N GLY A 11 0.45 16.00 17.77
CA GLY A 11 -0.02 14.61 17.81
C GLY A 11 -1.30 14.33 17.03
N GLN A 12 -1.94 15.34 16.44
CA GLN A 12 -3.15 15.18 15.61
C GLN A 12 -2.81 14.53 14.27
N HIS A 13 -3.74 13.73 13.76
CA HIS A 13 -3.63 13.13 12.44
C HIS A 13 -4.16 14.09 11.37
N GLY A 14 -3.37 14.33 10.33
CA GLY A 14 -3.76 15.12 9.16
C GLY A 14 -3.82 14.25 7.91
N GLU A 15 -4.78 14.55 7.03
CA GLU A 15 -4.82 14.01 5.68
C GLU A 15 -3.97 14.88 4.77
N VAL A 16 -2.94 14.30 4.14
CA VAL A 16 -2.10 15.03 3.20
C VAL A 16 -2.12 14.37 1.83
N SER A 17 -1.87 15.15 0.78
CA SER A 17 -1.69 14.61 -0.57
C SER A 17 -0.52 13.64 -0.60
N ARG A 18 -0.61 12.59 -1.43
CA ARG A 18 0.52 11.66 -1.67
C ARG A 18 1.76 12.38 -2.20
N SER A 19 1.56 13.44 -2.98
CA SER A 19 2.63 14.27 -3.53
C SER A 19 3.34 15.12 -2.47
N ALA A 20 2.84 15.17 -1.22
CA ALA A 20 3.46 15.91 -0.14
C ALA A 20 4.69 15.21 0.46
N ALA A 21 4.96 13.96 0.09
CA ALA A 21 6.13 13.22 0.55
C ALA A 21 7.43 13.98 0.21
N GLY A 22 8.30 14.17 1.21
CA GLY A 22 9.53 14.94 1.04
C GLY A 22 9.34 16.46 1.07
N PHE A 23 8.11 16.96 1.23
CA PHE A 23 7.81 18.38 1.40
C PHE A 23 7.33 18.67 2.82
N SER A 24 7.38 19.95 3.20
CA SER A 24 6.76 20.44 4.41
C SER A 24 5.31 20.80 4.16
N VAL A 25 4.41 20.29 5.00
CA VAL A 25 2.98 20.60 4.98
C VAL A 25 2.59 21.34 6.25
N THR A 26 1.55 22.16 6.17
CA THR A 26 0.99 22.85 7.34
C THR A 26 -0.04 21.96 8.01
N CYS A 27 0.11 21.71 9.30
CA CYS A 27 -0.90 20.98 10.07
C CYS A 27 -2.21 21.78 10.16
N ASP A 28 -3.35 21.17 9.84
CA ASP A 28 -4.65 21.84 9.96
C ASP A 28 -5.02 22.20 11.40
N ALA A 29 -4.61 21.38 12.37
CA ALA A 29 -4.94 21.58 13.77
C ALA A 29 -4.09 22.67 14.44
N CYS A 30 -2.76 22.58 14.35
CA CYS A 30 -1.85 23.50 15.06
C CYS A 30 -1.23 24.59 14.17
N ARG A 31 -1.51 24.57 12.86
CA ARG A 31 -1.00 25.52 11.85
C ARG A 31 0.53 25.58 11.74
N LYS A 32 1.27 24.69 12.39
CA LYS A 32 2.73 24.60 12.28
C LYS A 32 3.12 23.76 11.06
N PRO A 33 4.17 24.17 10.32
CA PRO A 33 4.73 23.35 9.26
C PRO A 33 5.44 22.13 9.86
N PHE A 34 5.40 21.01 9.15
CA PHE A 34 6.18 19.82 9.48
C PHE A 34 6.55 19.03 8.22
N PRO A 35 7.72 18.39 8.18
CA PRO A 35 8.11 17.58 7.03
C PRO A 35 7.30 16.28 6.99
N VAL A 36 6.90 15.87 5.79
CA VAL A 36 6.32 14.53 5.56
C VAL A 36 7.44 13.57 5.19
N PRO A 37 7.78 12.58 6.04
CA PRO A 37 8.83 11.63 5.72
C PRO A 37 8.49 10.84 4.46
N VAL A 38 9.49 10.64 3.59
CA VAL A 38 9.36 9.70 2.47
C VAL A 38 9.12 8.31 3.03
N GLY A 39 8.10 7.62 2.52
CA GLY A 39 7.67 6.34 3.07
C GLY A 39 6.64 6.44 4.19
N ALA A 40 6.34 7.63 4.73
CA ALA A 40 5.25 7.76 5.70
C ALA A 40 3.91 7.34 5.09
N GLY A 41 2.96 6.86 5.87
CA GLY A 41 1.72 6.36 5.30
C GLY A 41 0.78 5.75 6.32
N HIS A 42 -0.10 4.88 5.86
CA HIS A 42 -0.95 4.09 6.74
C HIS A 42 -1.40 2.78 6.06
N LEU A 43 -1.78 1.82 6.89
CA LEU A 43 -2.55 0.64 6.50
C LEU A 43 -4.03 0.90 6.76
N THR A 44 -4.90 0.37 5.90
CA THR A 44 -6.35 0.32 6.15
C THR A 44 -6.84 -1.11 5.97
N VAL A 45 -7.57 -1.63 6.95
CA VAL A 45 -8.30 -2.89 6.79
C VAL A 45 -9.57 -2.61 5.99
N GLU A 46 -9.65 -3.08 4.75
CA GLU A 46 -10.79 -2.83 3.86
C GLU A 46 -11.84 -3.95 3.95
N TRP A 47 -11.42 -5.16 4.31
CA TRP A 47 -12.32 -6.30 4.46
C TRP A 47 -11.88 -7.24 5.59
N GLY A 48 -12.86 -7.91 6.21
CA GLY A 48 -12.67 -8.89 7.29
C GLY A 48 -13.39 -8.48 8.58
N VAL A 49 -14.05 -9.45 9.23
CA VAL A 49 -14.96 -9.21 10.36
C VAL A 49 -14.23 -8.62 11.56
N GLY A 50 -14.80 -7.56 12.16
CA GLY A 50 -14.32 -6.99 13.42
C GLY A 50 -13.09 -6.09 13.32
N ALA A 51 -12.54 -5.88 12.12
CA ALA A 51 -11.37 -4.99 11.93
C ALA A 51 -11.53 -3.97 10.78
N VAL A 52 -12.60 -4.03 9.98
CA VAL A 52 -12.82 -3.08 8.85
C VAL A 52 -12.77 -1.63 9.33
N GLY A 53 -12.06 -0.78 8.57
CA GLY A 53 -11.89 0.63 8.88
C GLY A 53 -10.76 0.94 9.86
N THR A 54 -10.17 -0.09 10.49
CA THR A 54 -8.97 0.09 11.31
C THR A 54 -7.85 0.67 10.46
N ARG A 55 -7.22 1.74 10.98
CA ARG A 55 -6.08 2.41 10.36
C ARG A 55 -4.90 2.44 11.31
N VAL A 56 -3.72 2.08 10.82
CA VAL A 56 -2.46 2.14 11.58
C VAL A 56 -1.43 2.90 10.76
N LEU A 57 -0.71 3.80 11.40
CA LEU A 57 0.28 4.65 10.73
C LEU A 57 1.54 3.88 10.37
N LEU A 58 2.11 4.23 9.23
CA LEU A 58 3.41 3.79 8.78
C LEU A 58 4.41 4.92 8.98
N THR A 59 5.38 4.69 9.85
CA THR A 59 6.49 5.61 10.12
C THR A 59 7.79 4.91 9.75
N PRO A 60 8.53 5.40 8.74
CA PRO A 60 9.83 4.83 8.37
C PRO A 60 10.74 4.68 9.59
N GLY A 61 11.39 3.51 9.69
CA GLY A 61 12.22 3.14 10.85
C GLY A 61 11.47 2.53 12.03
N VAL A 62 10.13 2.54 12.03
CA VAL A 62 9.30 1.86 13.03
C VAL A 62 8.72 0.59 12.43
N GLU A 63 8.99 -0.55 13.07
CA GLU A 63 8.42 -1.84 12.67
C GLU A 63 6.94 -1.91 13.04
N LEU A 64 6.11 -2.44 12.15
CA LEU A 64 4.68 -2.68 12.38
C LEU A 64 4.39 -4.18 12.34
N ARG A 65 4.07 -4.77 13.49
CA ARG A 65 3.66 -6.19 13.60
C ARG A 65 2.17 -6.34 13.35
N ILE A 66 1.83 -7.42 12.66
CA ILE A 66 0.46 -7.74 12.26
C ILE A 66 0.14 -9.16 12.69
N GLY A 67 -0.98 -9.34 13.40
CA GLY A 67 -1.42 -10.66 13.81
C GLY A 67 -2.61 -10.61 14.75
N ARG A 68 -3.08 -11.77 15.21
CA ARG A 68 -4.24 -11.85 16.11
C ARG A 68 -3.90 -11.61 17.59
N ALA A 69 -2.62 -11.68 17.96
CA ALA A 69 -2.22 -11.40 19.34
C ALA A 69 -2.33 -9.89 19.62
N ALA A 70 -2.66 -9.54 20.86
CA ALA A 70 -2.97 -8.16 21.26
C ALA A 70 -1.74 -7.25 21.39
N ASP A 71 -0.53 -7.81 21.29
CA ASP A 71 0.76 -7.12 21.35
C ASP A 71 1.31 -6.69 19.97
N ASN A 72 0.52 -6.93 18.92
CA ASN A 72 0.79 -6.41 17.57
C ASN A 72 0.23 -4.99 17.44
N GLU A 73 0.90 -4.15 16.65
CA GLU A 73 0.42 -2.81 16.32
C GLU A 73 -0.87 -2.84 15.48
N LEU A 74 -1.00 -3.82 14.58
CA LEU A 74 -2.25 -4.12 13.88
C LEU A 74 -2.81 -5.47 14.33
N VAL A 75 -3.79 -5.41 15.25
CA VAL A 75 -4.50 -6.57 15.76
C VAL A 75 -5.63 -6.97 14.81
N ILE A 76 -5.58 -8.19 14.29
CA ILE A 76 -6.58 -8.75 13.38
C ILE A 76 -7.22 -9.99 14.03
N PRO A 77 -8.49 -9.92 14.48
CA PRO A 77 -9.11 -10.94 15.33
C PRO A 77 -9.59 -12.19 14.57
N GLY A 78 -8.82 -12.65 13.57
CA GLY A 78 -9.16 -13.81 12.75
C GLY A 78 -8.56 -15.12 13.25
N GLU A 79 -9.34 -16.20 13.23
CA GLU A 79 -8.84 -17.55 13.55
C GLU A 79 -7.80 -18.05 12.55
N ARG A 80 -7.95 -17.63 11.28
CA ARG A 80 -7.00 -17.92 10.18
C ARG A 80 -5.78 -17.01 10.18
N VAL A 81 -5.68 -16.09 11.15
CA VAL A 81 -4.53 -15.21 11.33
C VAL A 81 -3.65 -15.77 12.45
N SER A 82 -2.34 -15.77 12.23
CA SER A 82 -1.38 -16.25 13.23
C SER A 82 -1.23 -15.21 14.34
N ARG A 83 -0.79 -15.63 15.53
CA ARG A 83 -0.55 -14.69 16.65
C ARG A 83 0.37 -13.55 16.24
N HIS A 84 1.49 -13.86 15.60
CA HIS A 84 2.35 -12.94 14.88
C HIS A 84 2.43 -13.47 13.45
N HIS A 85 1.73 -12.82 12.52
CA HIS A 85 1.51 -13.36 11.19
C HIS A 85 2.49 -12.77 10.19
N ALA A 86 2.58 -11.44 10.18
CA ALA A 86 3.48 -10.73 9.31
C ALA A 86 4.03 -9.49 10.00
N VAL A 87 5.08 -8.93 9.42
CA VAL A 87 5.69 -7.70 9.88
C VAL A 87 6.03 -6.82 8.68
N LEU A 88 5.73 -5.53 8.78
CA LEU A 88 6.11 -4.54 7.80
C LEU A 88 7.32 -3.76 8.34
N ARG A 89 8.41 -3.74 7.57
CA ARG A 89 9.68 -3.11 7.94
C ARG A 89 10.10 -2.08 6.91
N TRP A 90 10.69 -0.99 7.37
CA TRP A 90 11.35 -0.03 6.48
C TRP A 90 12.79 -0.45 6.27
N GLU A 91 13.15 -0.70 5.02
CA GLU A 91 14.48 -1.14 4.58
C GLU A 91 15.05 -0.16 3.55
N GLU A 92 16.24 -0.46 3.00
CA GLU A 92 16.98 0.44 2.10
C GLU A 92 16.19 0.83 0.84
N ASP A 93 15.35 -0.08 0.35
CA ASP A 93 14.54 0.08 -0.86
C ASP A 93 13.07 0.44 -0.60
N GLY A 94 12.63 0.48 0.67
CA GLY A 94 11.30 0.93 1.07
C GLY A 94 10.63 0.00 2.08
N TRP A 95 9.29 -0.05 2.07
CA TRP A 95 8.54 -0.95 2.94
C TRP A 95 8.59 -2.38 2.42
N ARG A 96 9.01 -3.30 3.27
CA ARG A 96 9.03 -4.73 2.97
C ARG A 96 8.10 -5.48 3.92
N LEU A 97 7.23 -6.31 3.35
CA LEU A 97 6.34 -7.20 4.09
C LEU A 97 7.00 -8.56 4.24
N HIS A 98 7.09 -9.04 5.47
CA HIS A 98 7.66 -10.34 5.81
C HIS A 98 6.60 -11.21 6.48
N ASP A 99 6.37 -12.40 5.93
CA ASP A 99 5.58 -13.46 6.56
C ASP A 99 6.42 -14.16 7.64
N LEU A 100 5.92 -14.21 8.87
CA LEU A 100 6.65 -14.77 10.02
C LEU A 100 6.46 -16.28 10.17
N GLY A 101 6.32 -17.00 9.05
CA GLY A 101 5.99 -18.42 9.05
C GLY A 101 4.53 -18.66 9.44
N SER A 102 3.62 -17.86 8.89
CA SER A 102 2.20 -17.99 9.22
C SER A 102 1.60 -19.31 8.67
N ALA A 103 0.53 -19.79 9.31
CA ALA A 103 -0.07 -21.07 8.94
C ALA A 103 -0.78 -21.03 7.58
N ASN A 104 -1.38 -19.89 7.22
CA ASN A 104 -2.13 -19.70 5.98
C ASN A 104 -1.37 -18.89 4.92
N GLY A 105 -0.17 -18.41 5.25
CA GLY A 105 0.63 -17.55 4.39
C GLY A 105 0.10 -16.12 4.28
N THR A 106 0.95 -15.26 3.71
CA THR A 106 0.63 -13.89 3.34
C THR A 106 0.59 -13.78 1.82
N VAL A 107 -0.43 -13.12 1.27
CA VAL A 107 -0.58 -12.91 -0.19
C VAL A 107 -0.54 -11.43 -0.48
N LEU A 108 0.38 -10.98 -1.32
CA LEU A 108 0.51 -9.58 -1.75
C LEU A 108 0.13 -9.49 -3.23
N ASN A 109 -0.85 -8.64 -3.58
CA ASN A 109 -1.36 -8.44 -4.94
C ASN A 109 -1.65 -9.76 -5.68
N GLY A 110 -2.26 -10.73 -4.97
CA GLY A 110 -2.62 -12.04 -5.52
C GLY A 110 -1.50 -13.09 -5.57
N ARG A 111 -0.29 -12.79 -5.09
CA ARG A 111 0.83 -13.74 -5.03
C ARG A 111 1.23 -14.04 -3.60
N ALA A 112 1.39 -15.32 -3.26
CA ALA A 112 1.92 -15.72 -1.95
C ALA A 112 3.38 -15.28 -1.82
N ILE A 113 3.73 -14.70 -0.67
CA ILE A 113 5.06 -14.17 -0.39
C ILE A 113 5.61 -14.72 0.91
N LYS A 114 6.93 -14.85 0.98
CA LYS A 114 7.66 -14.89 2.25
C LYS A 114 8.17 -13.51 2.63
N THR A 115 8.67 -12.80 1.64
CA THR A 115 9.13 -11.44 1.77
C THR A 115 8.91 -10.72 0.44
N ALA A 116 8.39 -9.49 0.46
CA ALA A 116 8.19 -8.70 -0.75
C ALA A 116 8.19 -7.18 -0.49
N LEU A 117 8.67 -6.41 -1.46
CA LEU A 117 8.56 -4.95 -1.46
C LEU A 117 7.08 -4.55 -1.60
N VAL A 118 6.67 -3.54 -0.83
CA VAL A 118 5.30 -3.03 -0.80
C VAL A 118 5.27 -1.63 -1.39
N GLU A 119 4.50 -1.51 -2.47
CA GLU A 119 4.30 -0.25 -3.17
C GLU A 119 3.05 0.48 -2.67
N ASP A 120 2.96 1.78 -2.95
CA ASP A 120 1.75 2.56 -2.68
C ASP A 120 0.53 1.92 -3.38
N GLY A 121 -0.56 1.75 -2.64
CA GLY A 121 -1.79 1.16 -3.15
C GLY A 121 -1.80 -0.36 -3.25
N ALA A 122 -0.74 -1.04 -2.81
CA ALA A 122 -0.73 -2.49 -2.72
C ALA A 122 -1.82 -3.00 -1.77
N HIS A 123 -2.34 -4.19 -2.08
CA HIS A 123 -3.26 -4.93 -1.22
C HIS A 123 -2.59 -6.23 -0.82
N PHE A 124 -2.65 -6.57 0.46
CA PHE A 124 -2.26 -7.88 0.92
C PHE A 124 -3.36 -8.52 1.74
N THR A 125 -3.38 -9.85 1.74
CA THR A 125 -4.33 -10.63 2.50
C THR A 125 -3.63 -11.54 3.50
N ILE A 126 -4.22 -11.62 4.69
CA ILE A 126 -3.80 -12.51 5.77
C ILE A 126 -5.05 -13.19 6.32
N GLY A 127 -5.09 -14.53 6.26
CA GLY A 127 -6.35 -15.26 6.50
C GLY A 127 -7.46 -14.75 5.56
N ASP A 128 -8.54 -14.25 6.15
CA ASP A 128 -9.70 -13.71 5.41
C ASP A 128 -9.78 -12.17 5.50
N PHE A 129 -8.65 -11.48 5.67
CA PHE A 129 -8.62 -10.02 5.78
C PHE A 129 -7.91 -9.42 4.58
N VAL A 130 -8.44 -8.31 4.07
CA VAL A 130 -7.82 -7.52 2.99
C VAL A 130 -7.34 -6.21 3.58
N ILE A 131 -6.06 -5.93 3.43
CA ILE A 131 -5.40 -4.75 3.96
C ILE A 131 -4.79 -3.98 2.80
N ARG A 132 -5.15 -2.70 2.70
CA ARG A 132 -4.61 -1.77 1.71
C ARG A 132 -3.53 -0.92 2.33
N VAL A 133 -2.48 -0.69 1.55
CA VAL A 133 -1.33 0.12 1.93
C VAL A 133 -1.41 1.47 1.20
N ALA A 134 -1.14 2.56 1.90
CA ALA A 134 -1.01 3.89 1.31
C ALA A 134 0.30 4.53 1.78
N ILE A 135 1.20 4.85 0.85
CA ILE A 135 2.56 5.35 1.14
C ILE A 135 2.78 6.69 0.45
N ALA A 136 3.36 7.64 1.19
CA ALA A 136 3.85 8.92 0.73
C ALA A 136 5.15 8.72 -0.03
N GLY A 137 5.12 8.87 -1.36
CA GLY A 137 6.35 8.93 -2.17
C GLY A 137 7.22 7.70 -2.04
N SER A 138 6.64 6.49 -2.08
CA SER A 138 7.44 5.28 -2.27
C SER A 138 8.30 5.50 -3.50
N LYS A 139 9.60 5.64 -3.28
CA LYS A 139 10.60 5.66 -4.35
C LYS A 139 10.29 4.41 -5.17
N ALA A 140 9.69 4.60 -6.36
CA ALA A 140 9.45 3.51 -7.30
C ALA A 140 10.76 2.71 -7.40
N PRO A 141 10.71 1.37 -7.46
CA PRO A 141 11.91 0.54 -7.44
C PRO A 141 12.88 1.11 -8.48
N ARG A 142 13.91 1.80 -8.00
CA ARG A 142 14.93 2.39 -8.86
C ARG A 142 15.77 1.21 -9.28
N ASP A 143 15.51 0.71 -10.48
CA ASP A 143 16.50 0.13 -11.38
C ASP A 143 17.39 -1.01 -10.86
N HIS A 144 17.23 -1.55 -9.65
CA HIS A 144 18.15 -2.59 -9.18
C HIS A 144 17.94 -3.91 -9.92
N GLN A 145 16.72 -4.31 -10.26
CA GLN A 145 16.52 -5.53 -11.06
C GLN A 145 17.07 -5.41 -12.48
N LEU A 146 16.89 -4.25 -13.14
CA LEU A 146 17.43 -4.05 -14.49
C LEU A 146 18.93 -3.81 -14.47
N LEU A 147 19.47 -3.06 -13.51
CA LEU A 147 20.91 -2.86 -13.35
C LEU A 147 21.63 -4.13 -12.89
N ASP A 148 21.03 -4.95 -12.04
CA ASP A 148 21.59 -6.24 -11.61
C ASP A 148 21.52 -7.27 -12.76
N GLU A 149 20.44 -7.30 -13.55
CA GLU A 149 20.37 -8.12 -14.77
C GLU A 149 21.36 -7.66 -15.85
N LEU A 150 21.50 -6.34 -16.07
CA LEU A 150 22.46 -5.77 -17.01
C LEU A 150 23.91 -5.97 -16.54
N ALA A 151 24.21 -5.80 -15.24
CA ALA A 151 25.53 -6.05 -14.68
C ALA A 151 25.89 -7.55 -14.70
N ALA A 152 24.91 -8.44 -14.47
CA ALA A 152 25.09 -9.88 -14.64
C ALA A 152 25.32 -10.29 -16.11
N GLN A 153 24.75 -9.55 -17.06
CA GLN A 153 25.06 -9.71 -18.50
C GLN A 153 26.45 -9.16 -18.86
N GLU A 154 26.89 -8.06 -18.25
CA GLU A 154 28.20 -7.44 -18.50
C GLU A 154 29.37 -8.33 -18.05
N SER A 155 29.22 -9.03 -16.92
CA SER A 155 30.20 -10.01 -16.43
C SER A 155 30.36 -11.23 -17.36
N ARG A 156 29.43 -11.48 -18.29
CA ARG A 156 29.48 -12.61 -19.22
C ARG A 156 30.25 -12.30 -20.52
N TYR A 157 30.57 -11.03 -20.78
CA TYR A 157 31.10 -10.56 -22.07
C TYR A 157 32.48 -9.89 -22.03
N LEU A 158 33.22 -9.89 -20.91
CA LEU A 158 34.63 -9.46 -20.89
C LEU A 158 35.56 -10.66 -21.15
N PRO A 159 36.04 -10.91 -22.38
CA PRO A 159 37.18 -11.79 -22.56
C PRO A 159 38.41 -11.16 -21.93
N ALA A 160 39.11 -11.93 -21.11
CA ALA A 160 40.40 -11.55 -20.56
C ALA A 160 41.41 -11.36 -21.71
N GLY A 161 41.64 -10.10 -22.08
CA GLY A 161 42.68 -9.71 -23.03
C GLY A 161 42.12 -9.06 -24.28
N LEU A 162 42.29 -7.73 -24.37
CA LEU A 162 42.59 -6.95 -25.57
C LEU A 162 42.47 -5.45 -25.26
N ALA A 163 43.17 -4.98 -24.22
CA ALA A 163 43.52 -3.56 -24.17
C ALA A 163 44.68 -3.35 -25.16
N ARG A 164 44.39 -2.88 -26.37
CA ARG A 164 45.41 -2.29 -27.25
C ARG A 164 45.30 -0.76 -27.18
N PRO A 165 46.42 -0.02 -27.07
CA PRO A 165 46.37 1.43 -27.07
C PRO A 165 45.92 1.94 -28.44
N VAL A 166 45.01 2.92 -28.46
CA VAL A 166 44.54 3.60 -29.67
C VAL A 166 45.63 4.58 -30.14
N PRO A 167 46.16 4.46 -31.37
CA PRO A 167 47.11 5.45 -31.90
C PRO A 167 46.38 6.74 -32.30
N PRO A 168 47.00 7.92 -32.13
CA PRO A 168 46.34 9.21 -32.26
C PRO A 168 46.39 9.75 -33.70
N ASP A 169 45.87 9.02 -34.69
CA ASP A 169 45.82 9.52 -36.07
C ASP A 169 44.67 8.91 -36.87
N VAL A 170 43.42 9.32 -36.57
CA VAL A 170 42.29 9.11 -37.48
C VAL A 170 41.38 10.34 -37.46
N MET A 171 41.89 11.45 -37.98
CA MET A 171 41.12 12.63 -38.37
C MET A 171 41.54 13.01 -39.80
N ALA A 172 40.88 12.42 -40.79
CA ALA A 172 40.73 12.83 -42.20
C ALA A 172 40.25 11.57 -42.95
N THR A 173 39.08 11.48 -43.58
CA THR A 173 38.61 12.24 -44.76
C THR A 173 37.19 11.71 -45.06
N PRO A 174 36.23 12.51 -45.55
CA PRO A 174 34.93 11.97 -45.98
C PRO A 174 35.01 11.47 -47.43
N PRO A 175 34.35 10.36 -47.79
CA PRO A 175 33.95 10.13 -49.16
C PRO A 175 32.43 9.99 -49.34
N HIS A 176 31.99 10.53 -50.47
CA HIS A 176 30.64 10.61 -50.98
C HIS A 176 29.95 9.24 -51.24
N ALA A 177 28.62 9.28 -51.12
CA ALA A 177 27.58 8.68 -51.97
C ALA A 177 27.87 7.36 -52.70
N ASN A 178 27.06 6.31 -52.43
CA ASN A 178 26.07 5.88 -53.43
C ASN A 178 24.97 4.94 -52.89
N SER A 179 23.78 5.20 -53.44
CA SER A 179 22.55 4.42 -53.62
C SER A 179 22.58 2.89 -53.46
N LYS A 180 21.60 2.36 -52.69
CA LYS A 180 20.53 1.40 -53.08
C LYS A 180 19.80 0.97 -51.78
N ALA A 181 18.64 1.53 -51.45
CA ALA A 181 17.32 1.11 -51.90
C ALA A 181 17.02 -0.39 -51.64
N GLU A 182 16.64 -0.71 -50.40
CA GLU A 182 15.78 -1.86 -50.13
C GLU A 182 14.82 -1.52 -48.99
N THR A 183 13.59 -1.24 -49.38
CA THR A 183 12.45 -0.87 -48.54
C THR A 183 11.97 -2.10 -47.78
N GLN A 184 12.29 -2.20 -46.49
CA GLN A 184 11.62 -3.16 -45.62
C GLN A 184 10.22 -2.64 -45.29
N VAL A 185 9.23 -3.34 -45.85
CA VAL A 185 7.81 -3.17 -45.57
C VAL A 185 7.60 -3.42 -44.08
N PHE A 186 7.28 -2.36 -43.34
CA PHE A 186 6.82 -2.45 -41.96
C PHE A 186 5.36 -2.91 -41.99
N GLU A 187 5.13 -4.20 -41.74
CA GLU A 187 3.80 -4.75 -41.53
C GLU A 187 3.12 -3.96 -40.40
N ARG A 188 2.00 -3.30 -40.72
CA ARG A 188 1.22 -2.52 -39.76
C ARG A 188 0.53 -3.51 -38.81
N PRO A 189 0.68 -3.39 -37.48
CA PRO A 189 -0.06 -4.26 -36.56
C PRO A 189 -1.58 -4.04 -36.73
N PRO A 190 -2.41 -5.06 -36.45
CA PRO A 190 -3.86 -4.99 -36.65
C PRO A 190 -4.46 -3.87 -35.81
N ARG A 191 -5.45 -3.14 -36.36
CA ARG A 191 -6.27 -2.21 -35.58
C ARG A 191 -7.00 -3.00 -34.50
N GLU A 192 -6.70 -2.72 -33.24
CA GLU A 192 -7.60 -3.06 -32.14
C GLU A 192 -8.90 -2.27 -32.32
N GLU A 193 -10.01 -2.99 -32.50
CA GLU A 193 -11.34 -2.39 -32.49
C GLU A 193 -11.63 -1.86 -31.08
N PRO A 194 -12.22 -0.66 -30.96
CA PRO A 194 -12.55 -0.11 -29.65
C PRO A 194 -13.63 -0.97 -28.99
N MET A 195 -13.26 -1.68 -27.92
CA MET A 195 -14.20 -2.35 -27.03
C MET A 195 -15.24 -1.34 -26.53
N GLN A 196 -16.50 -1.59 -26.85
CA GLN A 196 -17.63 -0.83 -26.33
C GLN A 196 -17.62 -0.87 -24.80
N ALA A 197 -17.70 0.31 -24.19
CA ALA A 197 -17.80 0.46 -22.75
C ALA A 197 -19.05 -0.28 -22.23
N VAL A 198 -18.84 -1.21 -21.30
CA VAL A 198 -19.93 -1.83 -20.53
C VAL A 198 -20.57 -0.74 -19.66
N PRO A 199 -21.90 -0.52 -19.72
CA PRO A 199 -22.56 0.48 -18.89
C PRO A 199 -22.41 0.14 -17.39
N PRO A 200 -22.29 1.15 -16.51
CA PRO A 200 -22.15 0.91 -15.08
C PRO A 200 -23.41 0.22 -14.51
N PRO A 201 -23.25 -0.63 -13.47
CA PRO A 201 -24.39 -1.27 -12.82
C PRO A 201 -25.29 -0.22 -12.16
N PRO A 202 -26.61 -0.49 -12.06
CA PRO A 202 -27.55 0.41 -11.42
C PRO A 202 -27.23 0.59 -9.92
N PRO A 203 -27.55 1.77 -9.34
CA PRO A 203 -27.30 2.04 -7.93
C PRO A 203 -28.09 1.07 -7.03
N ALA A 204 -27.46 0.66 -5.93
CA ALA A 204 -28.08 -0.21 -4.93
C ALA A 204 -29.35 0.43 -4.31
N PRO A 205 -30.36 -0.37 -3.94
CA PRO A 205 -31.58 0.15 -3.32
C PRO A 205 -31.28 0.78 -1.95
N ALA A 206 -31.94 1.90 -1.67
CA ALA A 206 -31.81 2.62 -0.40
C ALA A 206 -32.21 1.75 0.80
N PRO A 207 -31.54 1.89 1.96
CA PRO A 207 -31.91 1.16 3.17
C PRO A 207 -33.31 1.59 3.63
N ARG A 208 -34.22 0.61 3.73
CA ARG A 208 -35.54 0.81 4.34
C ARG A 208 -35.33 1.06 5.83
N GLY A 209 -35.58 2.29 6.28
CA GLY A 209 -35.55 2.67 7.69
C GLY A 209 -36.58 1.86 8.48
N GLY A 210 -36.12 0.84 9.20
CA GLY A 210 -36.91 0.11 10.18
C GLY A 210 -37.01 0.91 11.47
N LEU A 211 -38.24 1.08 11.98
CA LEU A 211 -38.60 1.77 13.23
C LEU A 211 -38.11 1.05 14.52
N ALA A 212 -37.00 0.32 14.45
CA ALA A 212 -36.47 -0.49 15.54
C ALA A 212 -35.95 0.27 16.79
N PRO A 213 -35.56 1.58 16.78
CA PRO A 213 -34.99 2.18 17.99
C PRO A 213 -36.04 2.67 19.00
N ILE A 214 -37.32 2.80 18.62
CA ILE A 214 -38.36 3.34 19.53
C ILE A 214 -38.82 2.28 20.54
N ILE A 215 -38.87 1.01 20.15
CA ILE A 215 -39.29 -0.08 21.04
C ILE A 215 -38.24 -0.33 22.14
N PHE A 216 -36.95 -0.15 21.85
CA PHE A 216 -35.87 -0.39 22.81
C PHE A 216 -35.84 0.67 23.92
N MET A 217 -36.16 1.94 23.63
CA MET A 217 -36.27 2.99 24.65
C MET A 217 -37.44 2.78 25.62
N LEU A 218 -38.56 2.24 25.13
CA LEU A 218 -39.76 2.01 25.93
C LEU A 218 -39.58 0.85 26.93
N ILE A 219 -38.82 -0.19 26.54
CA ILE A 219 -38.46 -1.31 27.44
C ILE A 219 -37.50 -0.86 28.54
N ILE A 220 -36.51 0.00 28.23
CA ILE A 220 -35.58 0.52 29.24
C ILE A 220 -36.30 1.43 30.24
N LEU A 221 -37.21 2.29 29.78
CA LEU A 221 -38.02 3.13 30.67
C LEU A 221 -38.93 2.31 31.60
N LEU A 222 -39.51 1.21 31.12
CA LEU A 222 -40.33 0.33 31.97
C LEU A 222 -39.49 -0.42 33.02
N ALA A 223 -38.27 -0.82 32.69
CA ALA A 223 -37.37 -1.52 33.62
C ALA A 223 -36.89 -0.61 34.78
N ILE A 224 -36.65 0.67 34.50
CA ILE A 224 -36.25 1.65 35.53
C ILE A 224 -37.42 1.94 36.49
N ALA A 225 -38.66 2.00 35.98
CA ALA A 225 -39.84 2.19 36.82
C ALA A 225 -40.13 0.99 37.75
N ALA A 226 -39.83 -0.23 37.31
CA ALA A 226 -40.02 -1.44 38.13
C ALA A 226 -38.98 -1.54 39.26
N ALA A 227 -37.75 -1.05 39.07
CA ALA A 227 -36.70 -1.11 40.10
C ALA A 227 -36.87 -0.07 41.23
N GLY A 228 -37.63 1.02 40.99
CA GLY A 228 -37.83 2.08 41.97
C GLY A 228 -38.93 1.82 43.02
N THR A 229 -39.81 0.84 42.81
CA THR A 229 -40.96 0.59 43.69
C THR A 229 -40.67 -0.36 44.85
N THR A 230 -39.56 -1.09 44.81
CA THR A 230 -39.19 -2.05 45.87
C THR A 230 -38.61 -1.40 47.13
N TRP A 231 -38.29 -0.09 47.10
CA TRP A 231 -37.68 0.62 48.24
C TRP A 231 -38.66 1.28 49.22
N LEU A 232 -39.98 1.18 48.98
CA LEU A 232 -41.00 1.87 49.80
C LEU A 232 -41.87 0.93 50.67
N VAL A 233 -41.58 -0.38 50.73
CA VAL A 233 -42.38 -1.36 51.49
C VAL A 233 -41.62 -1.99 52.68
N MET A 234 -40.37 -1.59 52.93
CA MET A 234 -39.62 -1.97 54.14
C MET A 234 -39.26 -0.73 54.95
N ARG A 235 -40.24 -0.18 55.67
CA ARG A 235 -39.99 0.67 56.85
C ARG A 235 -41.02 0.36 57.92
#